data_AF-A0A953RE72-F1
#
_entry.id   AF-A0A953RE72-F1
#
_cell.length_a   1.000
_cell.length_b   1.000
_cell.length_c   1.000
_cell.angle_alpha   90.00
_cell.angle_beta   90.00
_cell.angle_gamma   90.00
#
_symmetry.space_group_name_H-M   'P 1'
#
loop_
_entity.id
_entity.type
_entity.pdbx_description
1 polymer ?
#
loop_
_entity_poly.entity_id
_entity_poly.type
_entity_poly.pdbx_seq_one_letter_code
_entity_poly.pdbx_strand_id
1 'polypeptide(L)'
;MFQHLIDGFRNRDLRQHVAALLGVALADYTPHQMTYDLRYLRLEGLIYRPPKTNRYFVTPYGWKVARLFSRLDARVFRPATAMMTANDAVLPFPLRQALDRVDEQLDLLIFDAFPLEKAG
;
A
#
# COMPACT_ATOMS: atom_id res chain seq x y z
N MET A 1 -9.21 -11.96 3.23
CA MET A 1 -7.92 -11.38 2.82
C MET A 1 -6.72 -11.74 3.73
N PHE A 2 -6.89 -12.45 4.85
CA PHE A 2 -5.76 -12.77 5.78
C PHE A 2 -5.60 -14.27 6.09
N GLN A 3 -6.03 -15.17 5.20
CA GLN A 3 -6.01 -16.63 5.43
C GLN A 3 -4.61 -17.28 5.44
N HIS A 4 -3.52 -16.54 5.17
CA HIS A 4 -2.17 -17.09 5.00
C HIS A 4 -1.15 -16.72 6.08
N LEU A 5 -1.57 -16.16 7.22
CA LEU A 5 -0.61 -15.57 8.16
C LEU A 5 0.03 -16.54 9.15
N ILE A 6 -0.62 -17.67 9.46
CA ILE A 6 -0.04 -18.65 10.39
C ILE A 6 1.13 -19.38 9.71
N ASP A 7 0.98 -19.74 8.43
CA ASP A 7 2.00 -20.49 7.68
C ASP A 7 2.85 -19.62 6.72
N GLY A 8 2.63 -18.31 6.70
CA GLY A 8 3.23 -17.40 5.73
C GLY A 8 2.79 -17.69 4.29
N PHE A 9 3.35 -16.93 3.35
CA PHE A 9 2.99 -17.01 1.92
C PHE A 9 4.22 -17.25 1.05
N ARG A 10 4.00 -17.78 -0.17
CA ARG A 10 5.04 -17.95 -1.18
C ARG A 10 4.84 -16.95 -2.31
N ASN A 11 5.90 -16.68 -3.07
CA ASN A 11 5.87 -15.81 -4.24
C ASN A 11 4.71 -16.17 -5.19
N ARG A 12 4.61 -17.45 -5.60
CA ARG A 12 3.58 -17.89 -6.55
C ARG A 12 2.15 -17.63 -6.06
N ASP A 13 1.92 -17.79 -4.76
CA ASP A 13 0.58 -17.69 -4.16
C ASP A 13 0.20 -16.20 -4.06
N LEU A 14 1.13 -15.34 -3.63
CA LEU A 14 0.91 -13.90 -3.54
C LEU A 14 0.81 -13.24 -4.92
N ARG A 15 1.59 -13.69 -5.91
CA ARG A 15 1.59 -13.14 -7.28
C ARG A 15 0.20 -13.15 -7.92
N GLN A 16 -0.56 -14.23 -7.73
CA GLN A 16 -1.93 -14.33 -8.26
C GLN A 16 -2.84 -13.24 -7.68
N HIS A 17 -2.71 -12.97 -6.39
CA HIS A 17 -3.48 -11.94 -5.71
C HIS A 17 -3.05 -10.54 -6.15
N VAL A 18 -1.74 -10.29 -6.28
CA VAL A 18 -1.23 -8.98 -6.71
C VAL A 18 -1.65 -8.66 -8.14
N ALA A 19 -1.54 -9.61 -9.06
CA ALA A 19 -2.01 -9.42 -10.45
C ALA A 19 -3.51 -9.07 -10.49
N ALA A 20 -4.33 -9.79 -9.72
CA ALA A 20 -5.77 -9.52 -9.63
C ALA A 20 -6.07 -8.13 -9.05
N LEU A 21 -5.34 -7.71 -8.00
CA LEU A 21 -5.51 -6.39 -7.39
C LEU A 21 -5.05 -5.24 -8.31
N LEU A 22 -4.03 -5.47 -9.13
CA LEU A 22 -3.57 -4.52 -10.14
C LEU A 22 -4.47 -4.48 -11.39
N GLY A 23 -5.42 -5.41 -11.52
CA GLY A 23 -6.28 -5.51 -12.70
C GLY A 23 -5.54 -5.93 -13.97
N VAL A 24 -4.39 -6.60 -13.85
CA VAL A 24 -3.57 -7.05 -14.99
C VAL A 24 -3.63 -8.56 -15.15
N ALA A 25 -3.43 -9.06 -16.37
CA ALA A 25 -3.34 -10.50 -16.57
C ALA A 25 -2.12 -11.06 -15.84
N LEU A 26 -2.22 -12.30 -15.34
CA LEU A 26 -1.11 -12.95 -14.64
C LEU A 26 0.14 -13.08 -15.53
N ALA A 27 -0.02 -13.17 -16.85
CA ALA A 27 1.09 -13.19 -17.80
C ALA A 27 1.91 -11.89 -17.78
N ASP A 28 1.24 -10.74 -17.58
CA ASP A 28 1.83 -9.41 -17.64
C ASP A 28 2.53 -9.01 -16.33
N TYR A 29 2.07 -9.56 -15.20
CA TYR A 29 2.77 -9.45 -13.92
C TYR A 29 3.64 -10.69 -13.68
N THR A 30 4.91 -10.62 -14.08
CA THR A 30 5.86 -11.75 -14.14
C THR A 30 6.32 -12.24 -12.75
N PRO A 31 6.85 -13.48 -12.62
CA PRO A 31 7.47 -13.94 -11.38
C PRO A 31 8.69 -13.10 -10.95
N HIS A 32 9.39 -12.51 -11.92
CA HIS A 32 10.56 -11.66 -11.69
C HIS A 32 10.15 -10.34 -11.02
N GLN A 33 9.06 -9.72 -11.48
CA GLN A 33 8.47 -8.53 -10.82
C GLN A 33 8.05 -8.87 -9.39
N MET A 34 7.31 -9.96 -9.17
CA MET A 34 6.96 -10.38 -7.81
C MET A 34 8.20 -10.63 -6.93
N THR A 35 9.28 -11.19 -7.48
CA THR A 35 10.54 -11.40 -6.75
C THR A 35 11.19 -10.08 -6.36
N TYR A 36 11.17 -9.09 -7.26
CA TYR A 36 11.62 -7.74 -7.00
C TYR A 36 10.80 -7.08 -5.88
N ASP A 37 9.47 -7.15 -5.97
CA ASP A 37 8.57 -6.56 -4.97
C ASP A 37 8.77 -7.21 -3.59
N LEU A 38 8.93 -8.53 -3.53
CA LEU A 38 9.24 -9.23 -2.29
C LEU A 38 10.60 -8.85 -1.71
N ARG A 39 11.58 -8.56 -2.56
CA ARG A 39 12.88 -8.05 -2.10
C ARG A 39 12.70 -6.65 -1.51
N TYR A 40 11.95 -5.79 -2.17
CA TYR A 40 11.68 -4.44 -1.70
C TYR A 40 10.96 -4.46 -0.34
N LEU A 41 9.88 -5.22 -0.21
CA LEU A 41 9.15 -5.39 1.06
C LEU A 41 10.02 -5.95 2.20
N ARG A 42 11.05 -6.75 1.89
CA ARG A 42 12.02 -7.23 2.88
C ARG A 42 13.01 -6.16 3.31
N LEU A 43 13.47 -5.33 2.36
CA LEU A 43 14.39 -4.22 2.65
C LEU A 43 13.71 -3.18 3.55
N GLU A 44 12.44 -2.89 3.29
CA GLU A 44 11.60 -2.02 4.13
C GLU A 44 11.18 -2.67 5.47
N GLY A 45 11.60 -3.92 5.73
CA GLY A 45 11.29 -4.61 6.98
C GLY A 45 9.82 -4.98 7.17
N LEU A 46 8.98 -4.88 6.14
CA LEU A 46 7.55 -5.22 6.19
C LEU A 46 7.33 -6.73 6.26
N ILE A 47 8.20 -7.49 5.60
CA ILE A 47 8.16 -8.95 5.61
C ILE A 47 9.55 -9.52 5.86
N TYR A 48 9.61 -10.76 6.33
CA TYR A 48 10.86 -11.49 6.47
C TYR A 48 10.73 -12.90 5.86
N ARG A 49 11.87 -13.47 5.47
CA ARG A 49 11.99 -14.81 4.92
C ARG A 49 12.95 -15.62 5.79
N PRO A 50 12.50 -16.65 6.52
CA PRO A 50 13.39 -17.52 7.28
C PRO A 50 14.42 -18.20 6.38
N PRO A 51 15.67 -18.41 6.85
CA PRO A 51 16.69 -19.14 6.10
C PRO A 51 16.20 -20.51 5.66
N LYS A 52 16.66 -20.97 4.49
CA LYS A 52 16.33 -22.30 3.93
C LYS A 52 14.84 -22.55 3.64
N THR A 53 14.01 -21.51 3.65
CA THR A 53 12.59 -21.60 3.27
C THR A 53 12.29 -20.73 2.06
N ASN A 54 11.21 -20.99 1.33
CA ASN A 54 10.67 -20.08 0.30
C ASN A 54 9.40 -19.36 0.81
N ARG A 55 9.23 -19.29 2.13
CA ARG A 55 8.07 -18.69 2.80
C ARG A 55 8.41 -17.33 3.34
N TYR A 56 7.46 -16.41 3.21
CA TYR A 56 7.54 -15.06 3.69
C TYR A 56 6.48 -14.86 4.76
N PHE A 57 6.84 -14.08 5.78
CA PHE A 57 5.98 -13.79 6.92
C PHE A 57 5.96 -12.28 7.13
N VAL A 58 4.82 -11.76 7.55
CA VAL A 58 4.66 -10.34 7.86
C VAL A 58 5.32 -10.06 9.21
N THR A 59 6.17 -9.04 9.29
CA THR A 59 6.78 -8.63 10.56
C THR A 59 5.74 -7.91 11.44
N PRO A 60 5.97 -7.75 12.75
CA PRO A 60 5.11 -6.90 13.58
C PRO A 60 4.99 -5.46 13.06
N TYR A 61 6.05 -4.93 12.44
CA TYR A 61 6.02 -3.62 11.77
C TYR A 61 5.14 -3.64 10.52
N GLY A 62 5.36 -4.60 9.62
CA GLY A 62 4.55 -4.77 8.42
C GLY A 62 3.07 -4.99 8.72
N TRP A 63 2.75 -5.63 9.84
CA TRP A 63 1.37 -5.77 10.31
C TRP A 63 0.70 -4.44 10.66
N LYS A 64 1.42 -3.55 11.36
CA LYS A 64 0.92 -2.21 11.68
C LYS A 64 0.69 -1.41 10.40
N VAL A 65 1.64 -1.46 9.48
CA VAL A 65 1.57 -0.78 8.18
C VAL A 65 0.41 -1.32 7.35
N ALA A 66 0.30 -2.64 7.16
CA ALA A 66 -0.79 -3.25 6.41
C ALA A 66 -2.18 -2.92 7.01
N ARG A 67 -2.30 -2.89 8.34
CA ARG A 67 -3.54 -2.52 9.04
C ARG A 67 -3.88 -1.04 8.84
N LEU A 68 -2.88 -0.16 8.85
CA LEU A 68 -3.07 1.26 8.56
C LEU A 68 -3.57 1.44 7.13
N PHE A 69 -2.87 0.89 6.13
CA PHE A 69 -3.27 0.98 4.72
C PHE A 69 -4.64 0.39 4.45
N SER A 70 -4.97 -0.77 5.04
CA SER A 70 -6.30 -1.38 4.89
C SER A 70 -7.42 -0.48 5.46
N ARG A 71 -7.14 0.27 6.53
CA ARG A 71 -8.10 1.21 7.10
C ARG A 71 -8.22 2.47 6.29
N LEU A 72 -7.10 3.00 5.79
CA LEU A 72 -7.09 4.15 4.90
C LEU A 72 -7.85 3.84 3.61
N ASP A 73 -7.61 2.68 3.01
CA ASP A 73 -8.36 2.21 1.85
C ASP A 73 -9.87 2.17 2.12
N ALA A 74 -10.29 1.47 3.17
CA ALA A 74 -11.70 1.30 3.46
C ALA A 74 -12.43 2.59 3.89
N ARG A 75 -11.74 3.53 4.56
CA ARG A 75 -12.38 4.70 5.20
C ARG A 75 -12.10 6.03 4.51
N VAL A 76 -11.06 6.10 3.70
CA VAL A 76 -10.62 7.34 3.04
C VAL A 76 -10.68 7.14 1.54
N PHE A 77 -9.91 6.21 0.98
CA PHE A 77 -9.77 6.09 -0.48
C PHE A 77 -11.04 5.57 -1.15
N ARG A 78 -11.68 4.52 -0.65
CA ARG A 78 -12.94 4.01 -1.22
C ARG A 78 -14.07 5.04 -1.17
N PRO A 79 -14.36 5.70 -0.04
CA PRO A 79 -15.35 6.77 0.01
C PRO A 79 -15.00 7.95 -0.90
N ALA A 80 -13.73 8.41 -0.89
CA ALA A 80 -13.30 9.52 -1.73
C ALA A 80 -13.43 9.21 -3.22
N THR A 81 -12.99 8.03 -3.67
CA THR A 81 -13.10 7.61 -5.07
C THR A 81 -14.55 7.42 -5.50
N ALA A 82 -15.41 6.86 -4.64
CA ALA A 82 -16.86 6.79 -4.89
C ALA A 82 -17.47 8.19 -5.04
N MET A 83 -17.04 9.17 -4.24
CA MET A 83 -17.52 10.56 -4.33
C MET A 83 -16.98 11.33 -5.53
N MET A 84 -15.81 10.96 -6.06
CA MET A 84 -15.25 11.56 -7.28
C MET A 84 -15.86 10.98 -8.56
N THR A 85 -16.35 9.74 -8.51
CA THR A 85 -16.89 9.03 -9.66
C THR A 85 -18.41 9.04 -9.73
N ALA A 86 -19.10 9.14 -8.59
CA ALA A 86 -20.49 9.55 -8.54
C ALA A 86 -20.54 11.01 -8.96
N ASN A 87 -21.39 11.35 -9.92
CA ASN A 87 -21.60 12.71 -10.42
C ASN A 87 -22.27 13.64 -9.38
N ASP A 88 -22.14 13.32 -8.09
CA ASP A 88 -22.69 14.04 -6.94
C ASP A 88 -21.63 14.99 -6.38
N ALA A 89 -21.11 15.84 -7.25
CA ALA A 89 -20.42 17.06 -6.85
C ALA A 89 -21.45 18.04 -6.28
N VAL A 90 -21.92 17.85 -5.04
CA VAL A 90 -22.83 18.85 -4.45
C VAL A 90 -22.43 19.35 -3.07
N LEU A 91 -21.74 18.62 -2.18
CA LEU A 91 -21.44 19.22 -0.86
C LEU A 91 -20.04 18.88 -0.30
N PRO A 92 -19.24 19.90 0.09
CA PRO A 92 -18.06 19.69 0.91
C PRO A 92 -18.52 19.23 2.29
N PHE A 93 -18.36 17.94 2.56
CA PHE A 93 -18.64 17.35 3.86
C PHE A 93 -17.41 17.52 4.77
N PRO A 94 -17.57 17.54 6.12
CA PRO A 94 -16.49 17.83 7.06
C PRO A 94 -15.20 17.00 6.87
N LEU A 95 -15.31 15.80 6.30
CA LEU A 95 -14.16 14.96 6.02
C LEU A 95 -13.34 15.44 4.81
N ARG A 96 -13.91 16.10 3.78
CA ARG A 96 -13.10 16.73 2.71
C ARG A 96 -12.19 17.82 3.28
N GLN A 97 -12.76 18.74 4.06
CA GLN A 97 -11.96 19.79 4.73
C GLN A 97 -10.92 19.23 5.70
N ALA A 98 -11.22 18.12 6.37
CA ALA A 98 -10.24 17.46 7.23
C ALA A 98 -9.10 16.81 6.43
N LEU A 99 -9.39 16.23 5.26
CA LEU A 99 -8.39 15.69 4.35
C LEU A 99 -7.51 16.79 3.76
N ASP A 100 -8.11 17.90 3.31
CA ASP A 100 -7.36 19.06 2.80
C ASP A 100 -6.35 19.58 3.84
N ARG A 101 -6.75 19.62 5.12
CA ARG A 101 -5.85 19.98 6.24
C ARG A 101 -4.75 18.95 6.49
N VAL A 102 -5.05 17.66 6.34
CA VAL A 102 -4.05 16.61 6.48
C VAL A 102 -3.04 16.71 5.35
N ASP A 103 -3.49 16.92 4.11
CA ASP A 103 -2.62 17.10 2.95
C ASP A 103 -1.68 18.30 3.15
N GLU A 104 -2.18 19.43 3.64
CA GLU A 104 -1.34 20.60 3.98
C GLU A 104 -0.26 20.26 5.01
N GLN A 105 -0.58 19.47 6.04
CA GLN A 105 0.40 19.06 7.05
C GLN A 105 1.39 18.01 6.53
N LEU A 106 0.95 17.12 5.64
CA LEU A 106 1.83 16.16 4.97
C LEU A 106 2.81 16.88 4.04
N ASP A 107 2.34 17.88 3.29
CA ASP A 107 3.18 18.70 2.42
C ASP A 107 4.27 19.40 3.25
N LEU A 108 3.91 20.04 4.37
CA LEU A 108 4.89 20.65 5.28
C LEU A 108 5.94 19.65 5.77
N LEU A 109 5.53 18.44 6.16
CA LEU A 109 6.44 17.39 6.62
C LEU A 109 7.34 16.87 5.49
N ILE A 110 6.82 16.76 4.26
CA ILE A 110 7.60 16.38 3.08
C ILE A 110 8.60 17.48 2.73
N PHE A 111 8.21 18.75 2.78
CA PHE A 111 9.09 19.91 2.55
C PHE A 111 10.22 19.98 3.58
N ASP A 112 9.92 19.73 4.85
CA ASP A 112 10.93 19.70 5.92
C ASP A 112 11.86 18.49 5.81
N ALA A 113 11.35 17.32 5.40
CA ALA A 113 12.13 16.09 5.26
C ALA A 113 13.00 16.06 3.99
N PHE A 114 12.56 16.73 2.92
CA PHE A 114 13.23 16.80 1.63
C PHE A 114 13.24 18.24 1.10
N PRO A 115 14.02 19.15 1.72
CA PRO A 115 14.13 20.51 1.21
C PRO A 115 14.67 20.47 -0.22
N LEU A 116 13.87 20.90 -1.19
CA LEU A 116 14.30 21.00 -2.58
C LEU A 116 15.51 21.95 -2.62
N GLU A 117 16.69 21.43 -2.97
CA GLU A 117 17.84 22.27 -3.28
C GLU A 117 17.42 23.25 -4.39
N LYS A 118 17.45 24.54 -4.08
CA LYS A 118 17.32 25.58 -5.10
C LYS A 118 18.45 25.37 -6.11
N ALA A 119 18.11 24.91 -7.31
CA ALA A 119 19.00 24.95 -8.45
C ALA A 119 19.40 26.41 -8.68
N GLY A 120 20.64 26.74 -8.32
CA GLY A 120 21.33 27.98 -8.68
C GLY A 120 22.16 27.77 -9.94
#